data_AF-A0A0V8IX41-F1
#
_entry.id   AF-A0A0V8IX41-F1
#
_cell.length_a   1.000
_cell.length_b   1.000
_cell.length_c   1.000
_cell.angle_alpha   90.00
_cell.angle_beta   90.00
_cell.angle_gamma   90.00
#
_symmetry.space_group_name_H-M   'P 1'
#
loop_
_entity.id
_entity.type
_entity.pdbx_description
1 polymer ?
#
loop_
_entity_poly.entity_id
_entity_poly.type
_entity_poly.pdbx_seq_one_letter_code
_entity_poly.pdbx_strand_id
1 'polypeptide(L)'
;MPEVSAEILLATGSAVLRAEVERIVAAAGGHLRVVADPAEGGRHWDGAAAVLVGSDIRELPPRRRAPAVLVGTDGEGDSLWHLAAALGAERVAVLPDAAAWLADHLSRSRAPGPGGLVLGVTGGCGGAGATTAAIWIAQAAAGMGARVLLVDGDPWAGGLELALAAEECPGLRWPDLAEARGSVDPAQLAESLPVAGGFSFLSWPASREQPVPVGAATVLGVLDAARRGYELVVVDIGRREEPLQSFAWDCDRIMMVVPSQLRAAVAAVRMLQDFPPVEATVLLRGNPGAALDGPLLEDAIGLPVLGRLPELRGVAAATESGRLLDLGRRRKVRQFAGAVLDALGEGLPVGAPA
;
A
#
# COMPACT_ATOMS: atom_id res chain seq x y z
N MET A 1 -18.96 -13.12 -15.08
CA MET A 1 -19.61 -13.01 -13.75
C MET A 1 -20.09 -11.58 -13.61
N PRO A 2 -21.21 -11.29 -12.92
CA PRO A 2 -21.62 -9.91 -12.74
C PRO A 2 -20.50 -9.20 -11.96
N GLU A 3 -20.07 -8.04 -12.46
CA GLU A 3 -19.11 -7.17 -11.78
C GLU A 3 -19.57 -6.99 -10.33
N VAL A 4 -18.78 -7.48 -9.38
CA VAL A 4 -18.99 -7.16 -7.98
C VAL A 4 -18.56 -5.70 -7.82
N SER A 5 -19.46 -4.79 -8.16
CA SER A 5 -19.28 -3.38 -7.87
C SER A 5 -18.96 -3.26 -6.38
N ALA A 6 -17.80 -2.69 -6.06
CA ALA A 6 -17.36 -2.48 -4.70
C ALA A 6 -18.41 -1.63 -3.95
N GLU A 7 -19.17 -2.27 -3.07
CA GLU A 7 -20.32 -1.66 -2.39
C GLU A 7 -19.81 -0.86 -1.17
N ILE A 8 -20.24 0.39 -1.03
CA ILE A 8 -19.94 1.25 0.11
C ILE A 8 -21.02 1.02 1.15
N LEU A 9 -20.65 0.72 2.40
CA LEU A 9 -21.61 0.56 3.48
C LEU A 9 -21.71 1.86 4.27
N LEU A 10 -22.93 2.34 4.51
CA LEU A 10 -23.23 3.41 5.45
C LEU A 10 -24.08 2.85 6.59
N ALA A 11 -23.59 2.93 7.82
CA ALA A 11 -24.35 2.64 9.03
C ALA A 11 -24.84 3.95 9.67
N THR A 12 -26.13 4.26 9.54
CA THR A 12 -26.76 5.43 10.17
C THR A 12 -28.28 5.28 10.20
N GLY A 13 -28.90 5.71 11.30
CA GLY A 13 -30.33 5.97 11.40
C GLY A 13 -30.70 7.41 10.99
N SER A 14 -29.74 8.29 10.73
CA SER A 14 -29.97 9.68 10.33
C SER A 14 -30.34 9.82 8.86
N ALA A 15 -31.57 10.27 8.59
CA ALA A 15 -32.04 10.56 7.23
C ALA A 15 -31.24 11.68 6.55
N VAL A 16 -30.71 12.63 7.33
CA VAL A 16 -29.92 13.77 6.81
C VAL A 16 -28.57 13.28 6.31
N LEU A 17 -27.83 12.53 7.14
CA LEU A 17 -26.54 11.97 6.76
C LEU A 17 -26.68 11.00 5.58
N ARG A 18 -27.73 10.18 5.60
CA ARG A 18 -28.07 9.30 4.48
C ARG A 18 -28.18 10.07 3.16
N ALA A 19 -28.99 11.13 3.11
CA ALA A 19 -29.21 11.89 1.88
C ALA A 19 -27.94 12.59 1.36
N GLU A 20 -27.13 13.13 2.27
CA GLU A 20 -25.85 13.74 1.93
C GLU A 20 -24.84 12.72 1.37
N VAL A 21 -24.67 11.59 2.05
CA VAL A 21 -23.75 10.53 1.65
C VAL A 21 -24.21 9.85 0.36
N GLU A 22 -25.51 9.61 0.17
CA GLU A 22 -26.07 9.08 -1.09
C GLU A 22 -25.65 9.97 -2.28
N ARG A 23 -25.71 11.29 -2.12
CA ARG A 23 -25.31 12.24 -3.17
C ARG A 23 -23.81 12.18 -3.46
N ILE A 24 -22.98 12.11 -2.42
CA ILE A 24 -21.52 12.02 -2.53
C ILE A 24 -21.10 10.71 -3.20
N VAL A 25 -21.68 9.59 -2.77
CA VAL A 25 -21.40 8.26 -3.34
C VAL A 25 -21.83 8.21 -4.81
N ALA A 26 -22.99 8.76 -5.15
CA ALA A 26 -23.46 8.86 -6.53
C ALA A 26 -22.52 9.72 -7.39
N ALA A 27 -22.03 10.85 -6.87
CA ALA A 27 -21.07 11.70 -7.56
C ALA A 27 -19.71 10.99 -7.77
N ALA A 28 -19.30 10.14 -6.83
CA ALA A 28 -18.15 9.27 -6.98
C ALA A 28 -18.40 8.09 -7.95
N GLY A 29 -19.64 7.83 -8.36
CA GLY A 29 -20.01 6.68 -9.21
C GLY A 29 -20.12 5.34 -8.48
N GLY A 30 -20.43 5.36 -7.19
CA GLY A 30 -20.45 4.17 -6.32
C GLY A 30 -21.85 3.68 -6.01
N HIS A 31 -21.93 2.49 -5.44
CA HIS A 31 -23.17 1.93 -4.92
C HIS A 31 -23.16 1.99 -3.39
N LEU A 32 -24.16 2.66 -2.82
CA LEU A 32 -24.32 2.77 -1.37
C LEU A 32 -25.32 1.75 -0.85
N ARG A 33 -24.90 0.95 0.13
CA ARG A 33 -25.78 0.16 0.98
C ARG A 33 -25.93 0.87 2.31
N VAL A 34 -27.17 1.14 2.71
CA VAL A 34 -27.45 1.79 4.00
C VAL A 34 -28.04 0.77 4.97
N VAL A 35 -27.53 0.77 6.20
CA VAL A 35 -28.08 0.01 7.33
C VAL A 35 -28.34 0.96 8.49
N ALA A 36 -29.42 0.75 9.24
CA ALA A 36 -29.74 1.59 10.39
C ALA A 36 -28.89 1.22 11.62
N ASP A 37 -28.58 -0.07 11.77
CA ASP A 37 -27.78 -0.61 12.87
C ASP A 37 -26.50 -1.29 12.31
N PRO A 38 -25.30 -0.92 12.78
CA PRO A 38 -24.05 -1.61 12.49
C PRO A 38 -24.10 -3.15 12.66
N ALA A 39 -24.88 -3.65 13.62
CA ALA A 39 -25.05 -5.08 13.87
C ALA A 39 -25.74 -5.80 12.70
N GLU A 40 -26.72 -5.16 12.05
CA GLU A 40 -27.43 -5.68 10.88
C GLU A 40 -26.56 -5.64 9.60
N GLY A 41 -25.59 -4.72 9.57
CA GLY A 41 -24.60 -4.57 8.51
C GLY A 41 -23.48 -5.61 8.52
N GLY A 42 -23.40 -6.47 9.54
CA GLY A 42 -22.21 -7.30 9.79
C GLY A 42 -21.80 -8.25 8.67
N ARG A 43 -22.74 -8.69 7.81
CA ARG A 43 -22.46 -9.54 6.64
C ARG A 43 -21.90 -8.77 5.44
N HIS A 44 -22.07 -7.45 5.40
CA HIS A 44 -21.60 -6.58 4.32
C HIS A 44 -20.35 -5.79 4.73
N TRP A 45 -20.11 -5.63 6.04
CA TRP A 45 -19.00 -4.84 6.56
C TRP A 45 -17.63 -5.31 6.04
N ASP A 46 -17.36 -6.61 6.14
CA ASP A 46 -16.04 -7.16 5.78
C ASP A 46 -15.81 -7.26 4.26
N GLY A 47 -16.87 -7.10 3.45
CA GLY A 47 -16.79 -7.07 1.99
C GLY A 47 -17.03 -5.69 1.39
N ALA A 48 -17.27 -4.67 2.22
CA ALA A 48 -17.48 -3.31 1.76
C ALA A 48 -16.16 -2.69 1.32
N ALA A 49 -16.20 -1.92 0.24
CA ALA A 49 -15.05 -1.18 -0.24
C ALA A 49 -14.64 -0.07 0.75
N ALA A 50 -15.64 0.55 1.38
CA ALA A 50 -15.47 1.49 2.46
C ALA A 50 -16.66 1.38 3.42
N VAL A 51 -16.42 1.67 4.69
CA VAL A 51 -17.48 1.77 5.69
C VAL A 51 -17.57 3.20 6.23
N LEU A 52 -18.76 3.76 6.12
CA LEU A 52 -19.13 5.06 6.64
C LEU A 52 -20.03 4.85 7.86
N VAL A 53 -19.77 5.57 8.93
CA VAL A 53 -20.52 5.46 10.18
C VAL A 53 -21.08 6.82 10.50
N GLY A 54 -22.40 6.93 10.66
CA GLY A 54 -23.04 8.18 11.03
C GLY A 54 -22.70 8.59 12.48
N SER A 55 -22.71 9.89 12.72
CA SER A 55 -22.49 10.50 14.05
C SER A 55 -23.56 10.12 15.08
N ASP A 56 -24.63 9.44 14.68
CA ASP A 56 -25.68 8.88 15.53
C ASP A 56 -25.34 7.49 16.10
N ILE A 57 -24.34 6.82 15.53
CA ILE A 57 -23.88 5.52 16.00
C ILE A 57 -23.00 5.67 17.25
N ARG A 58 -23.19 4.77 18.22
CA ARG A 58 -22.50 4.81 19.52
C ARG A 58 -21.61 3.60 19.79
N GLU A 59 -21.82 2.51 19.06
CA GLU A 59 -21.06 1.27 19.20
C GLU A 59 -20.88 0.63 17.84
N LEU A 60 -19.72 0.01 17.63
CA LEU A 60 -19.41 -0.78 16.43
C LEU A 60 -19.28 -2.27 16.79
N PRO A 61 -19.58 -3.18 15.85
CA PRO A 61 -19.39 -4.60 16.08
C PRO A 61 -17.91 -4.92 16.32
N PRO A 62 -17.57 -5.83 17.25
CA PRO A 62 -16.19 -6.18 17.54
C PRO A 62 -15.52 -6.88 16.34
N ARG A 63 -14.32 -6.39 15.98
CA ARG A 63 -13.39 -6.92 14.96
C ARG A 63 -13.91 -6.86 13.52
N ARG A 64 -13.43 -5.88 12.75
CA ARG A 64 -13.76 -5.73 11.33
C ARG A 64 -12.53 -5.36 10.50
N ARG A 65 -12.55 -5.77 9.22
CA ARG A 65 -11.49 -5.49 8.24
C ARG A 65 -11.63 -4.15 7.50
N ALA A 66 -12.74 -3.44 7.58
CA ALA A 66 -12.89 -2.19 6.83
C ALA A 66 -12.66 -0.97 7.74
N PRO A 67 -11.79 -0.02 7.34
CA PRO A 67 -11.54 1.19 8.12
C PRO A 67 -12.80 2.07 8.06
N ALA A 68 -13.25 2.57 9.20
CA ALA A 68 -14.48 3.36 9.29
C ALA A 68 -14.18 4.85 9.17
N VAL A 69 -14.93 5.56 8.32
CA VAL A 69 -15.00 7.03 8.34
C VAL A 69 -16.24 7.44 9.12
N LEU A 70 -16.05 8.20 10.19
CA LEU A 70 -17.17 8.81 10.91
C LEU A 70 -17.68 10.01 10.10
N VAL A 71 -18.96 10.04 9.80
CA VAL A 71 -19.63 11.11 9.05
C VAL A 71 -20.59 11.83 9.97
N GLY A 72 -20.44 13.15 10.09
CA GLY A 72 -21.28 14.00 10.93
C GLY A 72 -21.63 15.30 10.24
N THR A 73 -22.40 16.15 10.91
CA THR A 73 -22.78 17.49 10.44
C THR A 73 -22.00 18.58 11.15
N ASP A 74 -21.86 19.74 10.51
CA ASP A 74 -21.18 20.94 11.03
C ASP A 74 -21.57 21.35 12.47
N GLY A 75 -22.83 21.14 12.87
CA GLY A 75 -23.35 21.47 14.20
C GLY A 75 -22.83 20.62 15.37
N GLU A 76 -22.04 19.57 15.12
CA GLU A 76 -21.62 18.60 16.15
C GLU A 76 -20.24 18.90 16.77
N GLY A 77 -19.46 19.81 16.19
CA GLY A 77 -18.21 20.33 16.76
C GLY A 77 -17.20 19.25 17.18
N ASP A 78 -16.49 19.48 18.29
CA ASP A 78 -15.43 18.59 18.82
C ASP A 78 -15.93 17.21 19.28
N SER A 79 -17.24 17.01 19.36
CA SER A 79 -17.82 15.73 19.80
C SER A 79 -17.61 14.61 18.77
N LEU A 80 -17.50 14.96 17.48
CA LEU A 80 -17.22 14.00 16.41
C LEU A 80 -15.85 13.36 16.55
N TRP A 81 -14.83 14.14 16.89
CA TRP A 81 -13.47 13.61 17.06
C TRP A 81 -13.36 12.68 18.27
N HIS A 82 -14.03 13.02 19.38
CA HIS A 82 -14.12 12.14 20.54
C HIS A 82 -14.87 10.85 20.22
N LEU A 83 -15.98 10.94 19.48
CA LEU A 83 -16.75 9.78 19.04
C LEU A 83 -15.92 8.90 18.11
N ALA A 84 -15.21 9.49 17.15
CA ALA A 84 -14.34 8.77 16.23
C ALA A 84 -13.27 7.98 17.00
N ALA A 85 -12.61 8.62 17.97
CA ALA A 85 -11.62 7.96 18.82
C ALA A 85 -12.24 6.81 19.65
N ALA A 86 -13.44 7.01 20.19
CA ALA A 86 -14.14 5.98 20.97
C ALA A 86 -14.57 4.77 20.11
N LEU A 87 -14.96 5.02 18.86
CA LEU A 87 -15.37 3.98 17.90
C LEU A 87 -14.18 3.35 17.16
N GLY A 88 -12.99 3.93 17.23
CA GLY A 88 -11.85 3.54 16.40
C GLY A 88 -12.04 3.91 14.92
N ALA A 89 -12.85 4.93 14.62
CA ALA A 89 -12.95 5.47 13.27
C ALA A 89 -11.67 6.25 12.94
N GLU A 90 -11.08 5.94 11.79
CA GLU A 90 -9.74 6.42 11.45
C GLU A 90 -9.77 7.83 10.85
N ARG A 91 -10.93 8.25 10.35
CA ARG A 91 -11.12 9.56 9.73
C ARG A 91 -12.50 10.11 10.07
N VAL A 92 -12.62 11.44 10.02
CA VAL A 92 -13.88 12.16 10.23
C VAL A 92 -14.20 13.03 9.02
N ALA A 93 -15.44 12.92 8.51
CA ALA A 93 -15.98 13.74 7.45
C ALA A 93 -17.12 14.60 8.02
N VAL A 94 -16.89 15.91 8.12
CA VAL A 94 -17.93 16.87 8.54
C VAL A 94 -18.63 17.39 7.30
N LEU A 95 -19.90 17.05 7.11
CA LEU A 95 -20.69 17.44 5.94
C LEU A 95 -21.48 18.73 6.20
N PRO A 96 -21.63 19.59 5.17
CA PRO A 96 -21.26 19.37 3.76
C PRO A 96 -19.79 19.66 3.41
N ASP A 97 -19.02 20.29 4.30
CA ASP A 97 -17.68 20.83 4.00
C ASP A 97 -16.67 19.77 3.48
N ALA A 98 -16.72 18.56 4.03
CA ALA A 98 -15.85 17.46 3.67
C ALA A 98 -16.37 16.61 2.48
N ALA A 99 -17.42 17.04 1.77
CA ALA A 99 -18.05 16.25 0.71
C ALA A 99 -17.09 15.87 -0.43
N ALA A 100 -16.27 16.82 -0.90
CA ALA A 100 -15.29 16.57 -1.96
C ALA A 100 -14.19 15.59 -1.52
N TRP A 101 -13.71 15.76 -0.28
CA TRP A 101 -12.74 14.86 0.32
C TRP A 101 -13.31 13.45 0.48
N LEU A 102 -14.57 13.32 0.90
CA LEU A 102 -15.23 12.04 1.07
C LEU A 102 -15.44 11.33 -0.27
N ALA A 103 -15.85 12.06 -1.32
CA ALA A 103 -15.97 11.50 -2.68
C ALA A 103 -14.64 10.95 -3.20
N ASP A 104 -13.55 11.69 -2.99
CA ASP A 104 -12.20 11.28 -3.36
C ASP A 104 -11.73 10.06 -2.56
N HIS A 105 -11.96 10.04 -1.25
CA HIS A 105 -11.65 8.90 -0.40
C HIS A 105 -12.42 7.63 -0.84
N LEU A 106 -13.73 7.74 -1.09
CA LEU A 106 -14.56 6.62 -1.52
C LEU A 106 -14.19 6.09 -2.91
N SER A 107 -13.71 6.96 -3.79
CA SER A 107 -13.22 6.55 -5.11
C SER A 107 -11.95 5.71 -5.00
N ARG A 108 -11.10 5.98 -4.00
CA ARG A 108 -9.87 5.24 -3.71
C ARG A 108 -10.12 3.88 -3.06
N SER A 109 -11.10 3.80 -2.15
CA SER A 109 -11.41 2.56 -1.44
C SER A 109 -12.20 1.55 -2.29
N ARG A 110 -12.63 1.92 -3.50
CA ARG A 110 -13.19 0.93 -4.42
C ARG A 110 -12.14 -0.13 -4.68
N ALA A 111 -12.54 -1.40 -4.53
CA ALA A 111 -11.80 -2.51 -5.09
C ALA A 111 -11.39 -2.08 -6.51
N PRO A 112 -10.10 -2.04 -6.77
CA PRO A 112 -9.58 -1.37 -7.93
C PRO A 112 -10.21 -1.98 -9.16
N GLY A 113 -10.59 -1.12 -10.12
CA GLY A 113 -10.90 -1.58 -11.47
C GLY A 113 -9.73 -2.37 -12.07
N PRO A 114 -9.81 -2.80 -13.34
CA PRO A 114 -8.88 -3.76 -13.97
C PRO A 114 -7.43 -3.23 -14.21
N GLY A 115 -6.86 -2.45 -13.30
CA GLY A 115 -5.46 -2.03 -13.27
C GLY A 115 -4.55 -3.05 -12.59
N GLY A 116 -3.25 -2.77 -12.57
CA GLY A 116 -2.23 -3.59 -11.93
C GLY A 116 -2.34 -3.66 -10.41
N LEU A 117 -1.58 -4.59 -9.85
CA LEU A 117 -1.44 -4.82 -8.42
C LEU A 117 -0.44 -3.83 -7.81
N VAL A 118 -0.79 -3.18 -6.69
CA VAL A 118 0.12 -2.36 -5.89
C VAL A 118 0.56 -3.14 -4.66
N LEU A 119 1.81 -3.59 -4.66
CA LEU A 119 2.45 -4.33 -3.58
C LEU A 119 3.32 -3.40 -2.74
N GLY A 120 2.92 -3.18 -1.49
CA GLY A 120 3.75 -2.54 -0.48
C GLY A 120 4.81 -3.49 0.08
N VAL A 121 6.05 -3.04 0.20
CA VAL A 121 7.13 -3.75 0.89
C VAL A 121 7.70 -2.84 1.96
N THR A 122 7.79 -3.33 3.19
CA THR A 122 8.40 -2.58 4.29
C THR A 122 9.18 -3.48 5.25
N GLY A 123 10.00 -2.89 6.11
CA GLY A 123 10.81 -3.63 7.08
C GLY A 123 10.25 -3.51 8.49
N GLY A 124 10.01 -4.65 9.16
CA GLY A 124 9.60 -4.65 10.57
C GLY A 124 10.67 -4.12 11.53
N CYS A 125 11.91 -3.93 11.05
CA CYS A 125 12.96 -3.20 11.74
C CYS A 125 13.93 -2.53 10.74
N GLY A 126 14.77 -1.62 11.25
CA GLY A 126 15.86 -1.04 10.45
C GLY A 126 16.81 -2.11 9.91
N GLY A 127 17.17 -2.01 8.63
CA GLY A 127 18.07 -2.97 7.98
C GLY A 127 17.50 -4.38 7.81
N ALA A 128 16.16 -4.54 7.84
CA ALA A 128 15.50 -5.82 7.63
C ALA A 128 15.72 -6.39 6.22
N GLY A 129 15.91 -5.54 5.20
CA GLY A 129 16.07 -5.94 3.80
C GLY A 129 14.83 -5.73 2.93
N ALA A 130 13.94 -4.81 3.30
CA ALA A 130 12.74 -4.43 2.54
C ALA A 130 13.09 -4.00 1.11
N THR A 131 13.95 -2.98 0.97
CA THR A 131 14.49 -2.51 -0.31
C THR A 131 15.07 -3.63 -1.17
N THR A 132 15.84 -4.54 -0.56
CA THR A 132 16.40 -5.70 -1.27
C THR A 132 15.32 -6.65 -1.78
N ALA A 133 14.31 -6.94 -0.96
CA ALA A 133 13.18 -7.78 -1.36
C ALA A 133 12.38 -7.10 -2.48
N ALA A 134 12.08 -5.81 -2.36
CA ALA A 134 11.36 -5.03 -3.36
C ALA A 134 12.05 -5.07 -4.73
N ILE A 135 13.35 -4.79 -4.77
CA ILE A 135 14.16 -4.83 -6.00
C ILE A 135 14.15 -6.25 -6.62
N TRP A 136 14.31 -7.29 -5.82
CA TRP A 136 14.35 -8.67 -6.33
C TRP A 136 12.99 -9.18 -6.82
N ILE A 137 11.90 -8.77 -6.17
CA ILE A 137 10.53 -9.06 -6.62
C ILE A 137 10.27 -8.35 -7.96
N ALA A 138 10.58 -7.05 -8.04
CA ALA A 138 10.42 -6.27 -9.26
C ALA A 138 11.24 -6.84 -10.43
N GLN A 139 12.51 -7.19 -10.19
CA GLN A 139 13.37 -7.80 -11.20
C GLN A 139 12.84 -9.14 -11.69
N ALA A 140 12.33 -9.99 -10.79
CA ALA A 140 11.80 -11.29 -11.17
C ALA A 140 10.51 -11.17 -12.01
N ALA A 141 9.60 -10.27 -11.61
CA ALA A 141 8.36 -10.02 -12.35
C ALA A 141 8.65 -9.47 -13.76
N ALA A 142 9.57 -8.51 -13.87
CA ALA A 142 10.04 -8.01 -15.16
C ALA A 142 10.68 -9.12 -16.01
N GLY A 143 11.46 -10.01 -15.39
CA GLY A 143 12.04 -11.18 -16.04
C GLY A 143 11.01 -12.21 -16.55
N MET A 144 9.78 -12.17 -16.02
CA MET A 144 8.62 -12.95 -16.48
C MET A 144 7.80 -12.23 -17.56
N GLY A 145 8.17 -11.00 -17.93
CA GLY A 145 7.53 -10.21 -18.98
C GLY A 145 6.46 -9.23 -18.49
N ALA A 146 6.22 -9.11 -17.17
CA ALA A 146 5.28 -8.14 -16.63
C ALA A 146 5.80 -6.71 -16.77
N ARG A 147 4.91 -5.75 -17.01
CA ARG A 147 5.20 -4.31 -16.87
C ARG A 147 5.26 -3.96 -15.39
N VAL A 148 6.45 -3.64 -14.89
CA VAL A 148 6.70 -3.38 -13.47
C VAL A 148 7.18 -1.95 -13.23
N LEU A 149 6.65 -1.33 -12.17
CA LEU A 149 7.19 -0.11 -11.58
C LEU A 149 7.69 -0.38 -10.17
N LEU A 150 8.90 0.06 -9.83
CA LEU A 150 9.42 0.11 -8.46
C LEU A 150 9.42 1.56 -7.95
N VAL A 151 8.72 1.82 -6.85
CA VAL A 151 8.57 3.17 -6.25
C VAL A 151 9.34 3.23 -4.92
N ASP A 152 10.18 4.25 -4.77
CA ASP A 152 10.83 4.61 -3.50
C ASP A 152 9.87 5.44 -2.65
N GLY A 153 9.43 4.90 -1.51
CA GLY A 153 8.55 5.58 -0.58
C GLY A 153 9.27 6.37 0.51
N ASP A 154 10.60 6.24 0.67
CA ASP A 154 11.34 6.82 1.79
C ASP A 154 12.26 7.96 1.34
N PRO A 155 11.83 9.24 1.43
CA PRO A 155 12.68 10.39 1.10
C PRO A 155 13.97 10.47 1.89
N TRP A 156 14.09 9.70 2.99
CA TRP A 156 15.22 9.74 3.90
C TRP A 156 16.15 8.52 3.79
N ALA A 157 15.88 7.57 2.89
CA ALA A 157 16.64 6.32 2.76
C ALA A 157 17.84 6.37 1.82
N GLY A 158 18.09 7.51 1.14
CA GLY A 158 19.24 7.70 0.26
C GLY A 158 19.03 7.30 -1.20
N GLY A 159 17.80 6.94 -1.58
CA GLY A 159 17.40 6.65 -2.96
C GLY A 159 17.64 5.20 -3.38
N LEU A 160 16.71 4.64 -4.16
CA LEU A 160 16.86 3.34 -4.81
C LEU A 160 17.98 3.32 -5.87
N GLU A 161 18.30 4.47 -6.45
CA GLU A 161 19.27 4.61 -7.54
C GLU A 161 20.64 4.03 -7.22
N LEU A 162 21.13 4.21 -5.99
CA LEU A 162 22.42 3.65 -5.56
C LEU A 162 22.42 2.12 -5.59
N ALA A 163 21.32 1.50 -5.17
CA ALA A 163 21.19 0.04 -5.18
C ALA A 163 21.05 -0.53 -6.59
N LEU A 164 20.57 0.29 -7.54
CA LEU A 164 20.35 -0.07 -8.94
C LEU A 164 21.51 0.31 -9.87
N ALA A 165 22.51 1.07 -9.40
CA ALA A 165 23.54 1.73 -10.23
C ALA A 165 22.91 2.56 -11.36
N ALA A 166 21.87 3.33 -11.05
CA ALA A 166 21.04 4.04 -12.01
C ALA A 166 21.01 5.57 -11.82
N GLU A 167 22.00 6.12 -11.11
CA GLU A 167 22.11 7.56 -10.81
C GLU A 167 22.17 8.41 -12.09
N GLU A 168 22.87 7.91 -13.11
CA GLU A 168 23.03 8.58 -14.41
C GLU A 168 21.91 8.21 -15.41
N CYS A 169 20.93 7.37 -15.02
CA CYS A 169 19.83 7.00 -15.91
C CYS A 169 18.86 8.18 -16.08
N PRO A 170 18.64 8.65 -17.32
CA PRO A 170 17.71 9.74 -17.58
C PRO A 170 16.28 9.32 -17.28
N GLY A 171 15.47 10.27 -16.82
CA GLY A 171 14.06 10.07 -16.50
C GLY A 171 13.65 10.77 -15.21
N LEU A 172 12.34 10.87 -14.98
CA LEU A 172 11.78 11.60 -13.84
C LEU A 172 12.15 10.97 -12.50
N ARG A 173 12.38 11.84 -11.51
CA ARG A 173 12.49 11.54 -10.08
C ARG A 173 11.35 12.19 -9.31
N TRP A 174 11.20 11.85 -8.04
CA TRP A 174 10.16 12.45 -7.18
C TRP A 174 10.14 14.00 -7.20
N PRO A 175 11.29 14.70 -7.08
CA PRO A 175 11.28 16.17 -7.13
C PRO A 175 10.76 16.76 -8.44
N ASP A 176 10.95 16.07 -9.57
CA ASP A 176 10.46 16.54 -10.88
C ASP A 176 8.92 16.51 -10.97
N LEU A 177 8.29 15.71 -10.12
CA LEU A 177 6.83 15.58 -10.04
C LEU A 177 6.21 16.51 -8.98
N ALA A 178 7.01 17.19 -8.15
CA ALA A 178 6.51 18.00 -7.04
C ALA A 178 5.58 19.14 -7.49
N GLU A 179 5.80 19.70 -8.68
CA GLU A 179 4.98 20.76 -9.26
C GLU A 179 3.88 20.25 -10.20
N ALA A 180 3.78 18.94 -10.42
CA ALA A 180 2.76 18.36 -11.28
C ALA A 180 1.36 18.69 -10.73
N ARG A 181 0.50 19.23 -11.59
CA ARG A 181 -0.89 19.59 -11.27
C ARG A 181 -1.86 18.75 -12.10
N GLY A 182 -2.92 18.27 -11.46
CA GLY A 182 -3.96 17.49 -12.11
C GLY A 182 -3.64 15.99 -12.18
N SER A 183 -4.41 15.26 -12.98
CA SER A 183 -4.22 13.82 -13.18
C SER A 183 -2.95 13.54 -13.98
N VAL A 184 -2.15 12.58 -13.52
CA VAL A 184 -0.98 12.09 -14.25
C VAL A 184 -1.44 11.08 -15.30
N ASP A 185 -1.03 11.26 -16.56
CA ASP A 185 -1.35 10.31 -17.62
C ASP A 185 -0.51 9.02 -17.46
N PRO A 186 -1.13 7.82 -17.46
CA PRO A 186 -0.41 6.56 -17.26
C PRO A 186 0.67 6.26 -18.31
N ALA A 187 0.41 6.57 -19.58
CA ALA A 187 1.35 6.30 -20.66
C ALA A 187 2.52 7.28 -20.62
N GLN A 188 2.23 8.56 -20.42
CA GLN A 188 3.25 9.59 -20.26
C GLN A 188 4.14 9.33 -19.05
N LEU A 189 3.57 8.90 -17.91
CA LEU A 189 4.35 8.49 -16.74
C LEU A 189 5.28 7.33 -17.10
N ALA A 190 4.76 6.29 -17.76
CA ALA A 190 5.56 5.13 -18.12
C ALA A 190 6.72 5.46 -19.08
N GLU A 191 6.50 6.35 -20.04
CA GLU A 191 7.52 6.79 -21.00
C GLU A 191 8.58 7.73 -20.39
N SER A 192 8.25 8.41 -19.29
CA SER A 192 9.13 9.42 -18.68
C SER A 192 10.02 8.88 -17.55
N LEU A 193 9.76 7.67 -17.06
CA LEU A 193 10.49 7.08 -15.94
C LEU A 193 11.77 6.37 -16.40
N PRO A 194 12.85 6.42 -15.59
CA PRO A 194 14.06 5.64 -15.85
C PRO A 194 13.78 4.14 -15.74
N VAL A 195 14.59 3.34 -16.44
CA VAL A 195 14.49 1.86 -16.46
C VAL A 195 15.79 1.24 -16.00
N ALA A 196 15.71 0.28 -15.06
CA ALA A 196 16.84 -0.51 -14.59
C ALA A 196 16.40 -1.96 -14.36
N GLY A 197 17.26 -2.93 -14.69
CA GLY A 197 16.96 -4.34 -14.39
C GLY A 197 15.72 -4.92 -15.10
N GLY A 198 15.20 -4.25 -16.14
CA GLY A 198 14.01 -4.66 -16.89
C GLY A 198 12.69 -4.03 -16.42
N PHE A 199 12.71 -3.16 -15.40
CA PHE A 199 11.53 -2.48 -14.85
C PHE A 199 11.75 -0.96 -14.78
N SER A 200 10.66 -0.21 -14.81
CA SER A 200 10.69 1.23 -14.54
C SER A 200 10.86 1.49 -13.05
N PHE A 201 11.48 2.60 -12.66
CA PHE A 201 11.54 2.99 -11.25
C PHE A 201 11.30 4.48 -11.04
N LEU A 202 10.76 4.84 -9.88
CA LEU A 202 10.63 6.21 -9.40
C LEU A 202 11.34 6.31 -8.05
N SER A 203 12.43 7.07 -8.00
CA SER A 203 13.31 7.16 -6.82
C SER A 203 13.39 8.58 -6.29
N TRP A 204 13.69 8.71 -5.01
CA TRP A 204 14.30 9.93 -4.49
C TRP A 204 15.75 10.00 -4.98
N PRO A 205 16.25 11.18 -5.38
CA PRO A 205 17.62 11.29 -5.86
C PRO A 205 18.60 10.99 -4.73
N ALA A 206 19.70 10.30 -5.08
CA ALA A 206 20.82 10.04 -4.19
C ALA A 206 21.66 11.31 -3.95
N SER A 207 21.03 12.35 -3.41
CA SER A 207 21.60 13.69 -3.26
C SER A 207 21.90 14.02 -1.79
N ARG A 208 22.81 14.97 -1.60
CA ARG A 208 23.08 15.59 -0.28
C ARG A 208 22.09 16.70 0.06
N GLU A 209 21.30 17.12 -0.91
CA GLU A 209 20.27 18.15 -0.74
C GLU A 209 19.09 17.61 0.05
N GLN A 210 18.35 18.52 0.71
CA GLN A 210 17.14 18.10 1.40
C GLN A 210 16.09 17.64 0.38
N PRO A 211 15.35 16.55 0.66
CA PRO A 211 14.25 16.13 -0.19
C PRO A 211 13.26 17.27 -0.37
N VAL A 212 12.93 17.59 -1.63
CA VAL A 212 11.84 18.52 -1.94
C VAL A 212 10.53 17.85 -1.49
N PRO A 213 9.72 18.48 -0.62
CA PRO A 213 8.47 17.86 -0.18
C PRO A 213 7.54 17.61 -1.36
N VAL A 214 7.16 16.36 -1.57
CA VAL A 214 6.13 15.98 -2.53
C VAL A 214 4.82 15.83 -1.77
N GLY A 215 3.80 16.60 -2.18
CA GLY A 215 2.51 16.58 -1.50
C GLY A 215 1.78 15.25 -1.68
N ALA A 216 0.97 14.86 -0.68
CA ALA A 216 0.21 13.62 -0.70
C ALA A 216 -0.67 13.47 -1.95
N ALA A 217 -1.26 14.57 -2.46
CA ALA A 217 -2.04 14.55 -3.70
C ALA A 217 -1.22 14.14 -4.94
N THR A 218 0.05 14.54 -4.99
CA THR A 218 0.97 14.15 -6.07
C THR A 218 1.33 12.67 -5.96
N VAL A 219 1.66 12.19 -4.75
CA VAL A 219 1.92 10.76 -4.49
C VAL A 219 0.73 9.91 -4.95
N LEU A 220 -0.48 10.30 -4.56
CA LEU A 220 -1.72 9.62 -4.97
C LEU A 220 -1.91 9.61 -6.49
N GLY A 221 -1.73 10.76 -7.15
CA GLY A 221 -1.86 10.87 -8.60
C GLY A 221 -0.86 9.98 -9.35
N VAL A 222 0.36 9.88 -8.83
CA VAL A 222 1.40 8.99 -9.38
C VAL A 222 1.03 7.52 -9.19
N LEU A 223 0.55 7.12 -8.01
CA LEU A 223 0.16 5.73 -7.75
C LEU A 223 -1.08 5.32 -8.57
N ASP A 224 -2.08 6.19 -8.74
CA ASP A 224 -3.24 5.93 -9.61
C ASP A 224 -2.81 5.78 -11.08
N ALA A 225 -1.92 6.65 -11.57
CA ALA A 225 -1.38 6.53 -12.92
C ALA A 225 -0.55 5.25 -13.08
N ALA A 226 0.30 4.94 -12.11
CA ALA A 226 1.11 3.72 -12.10
C ALA A 226 0.23 2.47 -12.12
N ARG A 227 -0.83 2.45 -11.32
CA ARG A 227 -1.80 1.36 -11.27
C ARG A 227 -2.47 1.09 -12.62
N ARG A 228 -2.70 2.13 -13.43
CA ARG A 228 -3.27 2.01 -14.77
C ARG A 228 -2.23 1.70 -15.86
N GLY A 229 -0.97 2.06 -15.62
CA GLY A 229 0.13 1.93 -16.58
C GLY A 229 0.91 0.62 -16.46
N TYR A 230 0.92 -0.02 -15.30
CA TYR A 230 1.73 -1.19 -14.98
C TYR A 230 0.87 -2.37 -14.52
N GLU A 231 1.39 -3.59 -14.66
CA GLU A 231 0.74 -4.81 -14.16
C GLU A 231 1.09 -5.06 -12.70
N LEU A 232 2.29 -4.63 -12.27
CA LEU A 232 2.74 -4.68 -10.88
C LEU A 232 3.47 -3.38 -10.51
N VAL A 233 3.01 -2.73 -9.46
CA VAL A 233 3.69 -1.61 -8.80
C VAL A 233 4.23 -2.12 -7.47
N VAL A 234 5.53 -2.13 -7.28
CA VAL A 234 6.16 -2.47 -6.00
C VAL A 234 6.56 -1.17 -5.31
N VAL A 235 6.08 -0.92 -4.11
CA VAL A 235 6.40 0.27 -3.33
C VAL A 235 7.32 -0.13 -2.18
N ASP A 236 8.55 0.36 -2.15
CA ASP A 236 9.40 0.30 -0.96
C ASP A 236 8.97 1.41 0.00
N ILE A 237 7.99 1.11 0.87
CA ILE A 237 7.25 2.12 1.65
C ILE A 237 8.17 2.88 2.62
N GLY A 238 9.32 2.34 2.99
CA GLY A 238 10.05 2.83 4.16
C GLY A 238 9.33 2.47 5.46
N ARG A 239 9.95 2.85 6.59
CA ARG A 239 9.48 2.45 7.94
C ARG A 239 9.08 3.60 8.85
N ARG A 240 9.24 4.83 8.38
CA ARG A 240 8.84 6.02 9.14
C ARG A 240 7.32 6.18 9.02
N GLU A 241 6.73 6.84 10.00
CA GLU A 241 5.28 7.06 10.07
C GLU A 241 4.75 7.80 8.83
N GLU A 242 5.42 8.88 8.40
CA GLU A 242 5.04 9.67 7.22
C GLU A 242 4.97 8.84 5.92
N PRO A 243 6.03 8.11 5.51
CA PRO A 243 5.94 7.20 4.38
C PRO A 243 4.87 6.11 4.51
N LEU A 244 4.73 5.52 5.70
CA LEU A 244 3.72 4.48 5.93
C LEU A 244 2.31 5.04 5.72
N GLN A 245 2.01 6.22 6.26
CA GLN A 245 0.73 6.91 6.04
C GLN A 245 0.52 7.32 4.57
N SER A 246 1.60 7.65 3.86
CA SER A 246 1.53 8.15 2.48
C SER A 246 1.33 7.05 1.43
N PHE A 247 1.81 5.83 1.69
CA PHE A 247 1.85 4.77 0.67
C PHE A 247 1.06 3.51 1.05
N ALA A 248 0.99 3.14 2.33
CA ALA A 248 0.42 1.85 2.72
C ALA A 248 -1.06 1.73 2.31
N TRP A 249 -1.79 2.85 2.39
CA TRP A 249 -3.21 2.95 2.09
C TRP A 249 -3.58 2.74 0.63
N ASP A 250 -2.62 2.91 -0.27
CA ASP A 250 -2.79 2.71 -1.71
C ASP A 250 -2.27 1.35 -2.17
N CYS A 251 -1.77 0.52 -1.24
CA CYS A 251 -1.33 -0.84 -1.52
C CYS A 251 -2.50 -1.82 -1.43
N ASP A 252 -2.57 -2.78 -2.36
CA ASP A 252 -3.54 -3.89 -2.29
C ASP A 252 -3.10 -4.97 -1.30
N ARG A 253 -1.78 -5.15 -1.17
CA ARG A 253 -1.14 -6.08 -0.25
C ARG A 253 0.12 -5.48 0.31
N ILE A 254 0.49 -5.88 1.53
CA ILE A 254 1.73 -5.45 2.16
C ILE A 254 2.56 -6.66 2.58
N MET A 255 3.85 -6.63 2.25
CA MET A 255 4.84 -7.61 2.70
C MET A 255 5.80 -6.94 3.69
N MET A 256 5.81 -7.46 4.91
CA MET A 256 6.74 -7.00 5.94
C MET A 256 7.95 -7.93 6.01
N VAL A 257 9.14 -7.42 5.70
CA VAL A 257 10.40 -8.15 5.89
C VAL A 257 10.79 -8.11 7.36
N VAL A 258 10.91 -9.27 8.00
CA VAL A 258 11.22 -9.37 9.43
C VAL A 258 12.38 -10.35 9.64
N PRO A 259 13.51 -9.90 10.22
CA PRO A 259 14.54 -10.80 10.68
C PRO A 259 14.04 -11.78 11.73
N SER A 260 14.55 -13.01 11.72
CA SER A 260 14.31 -14.07 12.71
C SER A 260 14.93 -13.71 14.07
N GLN A 261 14.42 -12.65 14.70
CA GLN A 261 14.94 -12.04 15.93
C GLN A 261 13.77 -11.49 16.75
N LEU A 262 13.73 -11.77 18.05
CA LEU A 262 12.63 -11.33 18.93
C LEU A 262 12.41 -9.81 18.90
N ARG A 263 13.50 -9.02 18.92
CA ARG A 263 13.41 -7.56 18.85
C ARG A 263 12.76 -7.07 17.55
N ALA A 264 13.02 -7.76 16.44
CA ALA A 264 12.41 -7.44 15.15
C ALA A 264 10.92 -7.80 15.13
N ALA A 265 10.54 -8.94 15.71
CA ALA A 265 9.13 -9.34 15.85
C ALA A 265 8.33 -8.33 16.70
N VAL A 266 8.88 -7.89 17.83
CA VAL A 266 8.23 -6.89 18.68
C VAL A 266 8.08 -5.54 17.95
N ALA A 267 9.10 -5.13 17.19
CA ALA A 267 9.03 -3.89 16.40
C ALA A 267 8.00 -4.01 15.26
N ALA A 268 7.93 -5.17 14.60
CA ALA A 268 6.93 -5.49 13.58
C ALA A 268 5.50 -5.36 14.13
N VAL A 269 5.19 -5.97 15.28
CA VAL A 269 3.86 -5.90 15.90
C VAL A 269 3.42 -4.46 16.17
N ARG A 270 4.34 -3.59 16.59
CA ARG A 270 4.02 -2.17 16.81
C ARG A 270 3.68 -1.47 15.50
N MET A 271 4.46 -1.72 14.46
CA MET A 271 4.25 -1.13 13.14
C MET A 271 2.95 -1.59 12.48
N LEU A 272 2.49 -2.81 12.77
CA LEU A 272 1.20 -3.32 12.28
C LEU A 272 0.00 -2.51 12.78
N GLN A 273 0.13 -1.75 13.87
CA GLN A 273 -0.95 -0.89 14.35
C GLN A 273 -1.24 0.27 13.40
N ASP A 274 -0.27 0.61 12.54
CA ASP A 274 -0.36 1.71 11.57
C ASP A 274 -0.67 1.20 10.15
N PHE A 275 -0.87 -0.12 9.98
CA PHE A 275 -1.19 -0.70 8.68
C PHE A 275 -2.67 -0.50 8.36
N PRO A 276 -3.01 -0.19 7.09
CA PRO A 276 -4.39 -0.29 6.64
C PRO A 276 -4.81 -1.76 6.66
N PRO A 277 -6.11 -2.04 6.66
CA PRO A 277 -6.60 -3.41 6.80
C PRO A 277 -6.61 -4.15 5.45
N VAL A 278 -5.44 -4.19 4.83
CA VAL A 278 -5.12 -4.91 3.60
C VAL A 278 -4.47 -6.23 3.95
N GLU A 279 -4.37 -7.13 2.97
CA GLU A 279 -3.70 -8.41 3.19
C GLU A 279 -2.21 -8.17 3.47
N ALA A 280 -1.80 -8.45 4.71
CA ALA A 280 -0.41 -8.32 5.15
C ALA A 280 0.22 -9.71 5.37
N THR A 281 1.44 -9.89 4.89
CA THR A 281 2.21 -11.13 5.06
C THR A 281 3.65 -10.84 5.48
N VAL A 282 4.32 -11.83 6.06
CA VAL A 282 5.70 -11.71 6.53
C VAL A 282 6.66 -12.40 5.56
N LEU A 283 7.73 -11.69 5.20
CA LEU A 283 8.91 -12.24 4.56
C LEU A 283 10.01 -12.43 5.61
N LEU A 284 10.27 -13.67 5.97
CA LEU A 284 11.25 -14.01 7.00
C LEU A 284 12.68 -13.83 6.47
N ARG A 285 13.52 -13.07 7.19
CA ARG A 285 14.98 -13.05 6.94
C ARG A 285 15.73 -13.81 8.03
N GLY A 286 16.41 -14.88 7.66
CA GLY A 286 17.34 -15.57 8.56
C GLY A 286 17.66 -16.98 8.10
N ASN A 287 18.52 -17.66 8.85
CA ASN A 287 18.91 -19.04 8.55
C ASN A 287 17.84 -20.07 8.95
N PRO A 288 17.74 -21.20 8.24
CA PRO A 288 17.04 -22.38 8.75
C PRO A 288 17.64 -22.80 10.10
N GLY A 289 16.80 -23.03 11.10
CA GLY A 289 17.24 -23.41 12.46
C GLY A 289 17.53 -22.24 13.41
N ALA A 290 17.19 -21.00 13.03
CA ALA A 290 17.15 -19.89 13.98
C ALA A 290 16.10 -20.14 15.07
N ALA A 291 16.35 -19.65 16.29
CA ALA A 291 15.49 -19.89 17.45
C ALA A 291 14.04 -19.38 17.29
N LEU A 292 13.84 -18.38 16.43
CA LEU A 292 12.53 -17.85 16.08
C LEU A 292 12.19 -18.30 14.65
N ASP A 293 11.70 -19.52 14.51
CA ASP A 293 11.33 -20.10 13.23
C ASP A 293 10.02 -19.50 12.67
N GLY A 294 9.56 -20.01 11.53
CA GLY A 294 8.36 -19.48 10.85
C GLY A 294 7.12 -19.50 11.74
N PRO A 295 6.70 -20.65 12.28
CA PRO A 295 5.50 -20.75 13.12
C PRO A 295 5.56 -19.86 14.37
N LEU A 296 6.71 -19.82 15.06
CA LEU A 296 6.86 -18.93 16.22
C LEU A 296 6.77 -17.45 15.84
N LEU A 297 7.23 -17.08 14.65
CA LEU A 297 7.11 -15.71 14.16
C LEU A 297 5.67 -15.38 13.75
N GLU A 298 4.96 -16.31 13.12
CA GLU A 298 3.53 -16.17 12.79
C GLU A 298 2.71 -15.94 14.06
N ASP A 299 2.92 -16.76 15.09
CA ASP A 299 2.25 -16.60 16.38
C ASP A 299 2.60 -15.28 17.07
N ALA A 300 3.88 -14.87 16.99
CA ALA A 300 4.34 -13.64 17.64
C ALA A 300 3.83 -12.36 16.94
N ILE A 301 3.73 -12.38 15.61
CA ILE A 301 3.35 -11.22 14.80
C ILE A 301 1.84 -11.18 14.54
N GLY A 302 1.19 -12.34 14.47
CA GLY A 302 -0.22 -12.47 14.07
C GLY A 302 -0.43 -12.40 12.56
N LEU A 303 0.62 -12.58 11.76
CA LEU A 303 0.58 -12.57 10.29
C LEU A 303 1.19 -13.85 9.71
N PRO A 304 0.66 -14.37 8.59
CA PRO A 304 1.23 -15.54 7.93
C PRO A 304 2.61 -15.22 7.33
N VAL A 305 3.53 -16.18 7.41
CA VAL A 305 4.85 -16.10 6.78
C VAL A 305 4.75 -16.66 5.36
N LEU A 306 4.84 -15.78 4.38
CA LEU A 306 4.73 -16.15 2.97
C LEU A 306 5.98 -16.90 2.47
N GLY A 307 7.15 -16.49 2.95
CA GLY A 307 8.39 -17.03 2.43
C GLY A 307 9.61 -16.51 3.16
N ARG A 308 10.77 -17.03 2.76
CA ARG A 308 12.07 -16.68 3.36
C ARG A 308 12.95 -15.97 2.35
N LEU A 309 13.37 -14.75 2.68
CA LEU A 309 14.36 -14.01 1.90
C LEU A 309 15.70 -14.79 1.93
N PRO A 310 16.30 -15.12 0.76
CA PRO A 310 17.46 -15.97 0.71
C PRO A 310 18.69 -15.25 1.27
N GLU A 311 19.40 -15.92 2.18
CA GLU A 311 20.67 -15.42 2.70
C GLU A 311 21.78 -15.64 1.65
N LEU A 312 22.35 -14.53 1.18
CA LEU A 312 23.44 -14.53 0.21
C LEU A 312 24.63 -13.76 0.77
N ARG A 313 25.83 -14.33 0.59
CA ARG A 313 27.07 -13.61 0.88
C ARG A 313 27.22 -12.43 -0.07
N GLY A 314 27.60 -11.28 0.49
CA GLY A 314 27.92 -10.08 -0.28
C GLY A 314 26.72 -9.22 -0.68
N VAL A 315 25.52 -9.44 -0.12
CA VAL A 315 24.36 -8.56 -0.39
C VAL A 315 24.67 -7.12 -0.04
N ALA A 316 25.15 -6.85 1.17
CA ALA A 316 25.52 -5.50 1.60
C ALA A 316 26.55 -4.86 0.63
N ALA A 317 27.62 -5.58 0.31
CA ALA A 317 28.63 -5.08 -0.63
C ALA A 317 28.08 -4.88 -2.05
N ALA A 318 27.13 -5.70 -2.49
CA ALA A 318 26.47 -5.54 -3.79
C ALA A 318 25.55 -4.32 -3.80
N THR A 319 24.83 -4.04 -2.71
CA THR A 319 24.03 -2.81 -2.55
C THR A 319 24.93 -1.57 -2.65
N GLU A 320 26.02 -1.52 -1.90
CA GLU A 320 26.97 -0.39 -1.90
C GLU A 320 27.69 -0.16 -3.24
N SER A 321 27.68 -1.16 -4.12
CA SER A 321 28.33 -1.07 -5.44
C SER A 321 27.34 -1.15 -6.60
N GLY A 322 26.04 -1.01 -6.32
CA GLY A 322 24.96 -1.05 -7.30
C GLY A 322 24.85 -2.36 -8.10
N ARG A 323 25.38 -3.46 -7.56
CA ARG A 323 25.35 -4.82 -8.16
C ARG A 323 24.24 -5.70 -7.60
N LEU A 324 23.22 -5.11 -6.97
CA LEU A 324 22.16 -5.90 -6.35
C LEU A 324 21.33 -6.69 -7.38
N LEU A 325 21.18 -6.13 -8.59
CA LEU A 325 20.54 -6.78 -9.73
C LEU A 325 21.30 -8.02 -10.23
N ASP A 326 22.63 -8.08 -10.06
CA ASP A 326 23.41 -9.28 -10.41
C ASP A 326 23.09 -10.44 -9.47
N LEU A 327 22.88 -10.15 -8.19
CA LEU A 327 22.49 -11.16 -7.20
C LEU A 327 21.08 -11.69 -7.46
N GLY A 328 20.17 -10.86 -7.96
CA GLY A 328 18.81 -11.29 -8.26
C GLY A 328 18.71 -12.30 -9.42
N ARG A 329 19.74 -12.36 -10.28
CA ARG A 329 19.89 -13.43 -11.28
C ARG A 329 20.29 -14.78 -10.70
N ARG A 330 20.54 -14.90 -9.39
CA ARG A 330 20.86 -16.20 -8.78
C ARG A 330 19.61 -17.06 -8.61
N ARG A 331 19.75 -18.38 -8.80
CA ARG A 331 18.64 -19.35 -8.70
C ARG A 331 17.83 -19.21 -7.41
N LYS A 332 18.50 -19.03 -6.25
CA LYS A 332 17.83 -18.88 -4.95
C LYS A 332 16.95 -17.63 -4.87
N VAL A 333 17.38 -16.53 -5.48
CA VAL A 333 16.60 -15.29 -5.51
C VAL A 333 15.42 -15.42 -6.45
N ARG A 334 15.64 -15.96 -7.66
CA ARG A 334 14.53 -16.22 -8.59
C ARG A 334 13.49 -17.18 -8.02
N GLN A 335 13.90 -18.20 -7.25
CA GLN A 335 12.97 -19.12 -6.60
C GLN A 335 12.16 -18.41 -5.51
N PHE A 336 12.82 -17.59 -4.69
CA PHE A 336 12.15 -16.77 -3.68
C PHE A 336 11.13 -15.82 -4.32
N ALA A 337 11.58 -15.03 -5.30
CA ALA A 337 10.73 -14.05 -5.95
C ALA A 337 9.60 -14.72 -6.75
N GLY A 338 9.87 -15.84 -7.42
CA GLY A 338 8.85 -16.65 -8.09
C GLY A 338 7.78 -17.13 -7.12
N ALA A 339 8.14 -17.68 -5.95
CA ALA A 339 7.16 -18.09 -4.94
C ALA A 339 6.32 -16.92 -4.40
N VAL A 340 6.94 -15.74 -4.26
CA VAL A 340 6.23 -14.51 -3.90
C VAL A 340 5.23 -14.14 -5.01
N LEU A 341 5.67 -14.11 -6.27
CA LEU A 341 4.83 -13.75 -7.41
C LEU A 341 3.71 -14.76 -7.66
N ASP A 342 3.94 -16.06 -7.45
CA ASP A 342 2.92 -17.10 -7.54
C ASP A 342 1.80 -16.87 -6.52
N ALA A 343 2.15 -16.47 -5.30
CA ALA A 343 1.17 -16.10 -4.27
C ALA A 343 0.42 -14.79 -4.57
N LEU A 344 1.01 -13.91 -5.37
CA LEU A 344 0.33 -12.72 -5.91
C LEU A 344 -0.52 -13.04 -7.14
N GLY A 345 -0.19 -14.11 -7.88
CA GLY A 345 -0.79 -14.54 -9.15
C GLY A 345 -2.24 -15.00 -9.09
N GLU A 346 -2.80 -15.22 -7.89
CA GLU A 346 -4.26 -15.29 -7.71
C GLU A 346 -4.95 -13.92 -7.96
N GLY A 347 -4.18 -12.83 -8.16
CA GLY A 347 -4.67 -11.48 -8.44
C GLY A 347 -3.89 -10.66 -9.49
N LEU A 348 -2.91 -11.23 -10.20
CA LEU A 348 -2.29 -10.56 -11.35
C LEU A 348 -3.17 -10.79 -12.60
N PRO A 349 -3.70 -9.73 -13.26
CA PRO A 349 -4.39 -9.92 -14.52
C PRO A 349 -3.39 -10.43 -15.55
N VAL A 350 -3.45 -11.71 -15.88
CA VAL A 350 -2.64 -12.30 -16.94
C VAL A 350 -3.08 -11.65 -18.25
N GLY A 351 -2.27 -10.72 -18.77
CA GLY A 351 -2.45 -10.19 -20.10
C GLY A 351 -2.40 -11.33 -21.12
N ALA A 352 -3.51 -11.53 -21.84
CA ALA A 352 -3.50 -12.42 -22.99
C ALA A 352 -2.45 -11.91 -24.00
N PRO A 353 -1.60 -12.79 -24.57
CA PRO A 353 -0.66 -12.37 -25.58
C PRO A 353 -1.42 -11.83 -26.80
N ALA A 354 -0.96 -10.69 -27.33
CA ALA A 354 -1.39 -10.12 -28.60
C ALA A 354 -1.03 -11.03 -29.78
#